data_AF-A0A952GQW1-F1
#
_entry.id   AF-A0A952GQW1-F1
#
_cell.length_a   1.000
_cell.length_b   1.000
_cell.length_c   1.000
_cell.angle_alpha   90.00
_cell.angle_beta   90.00
_cell.angle_gamma   90.00
#
_symmetry.space_group_name_H-M   'P 1'
#
loop_
_entity.id
_entity.type
_entity.pdbx_description
1 polymer ?
#
loop_
_entity_poly.entity_id
_entity_poly.type
_entity_poly.pdbx_seq_one_letter_code
_entity_poly.pdbx_strand_id
1 'polypeptide(L)'
;LPVGARERHGLQPVIHLKVNGQERAEVAVNQPVRLEGRIEMPPRTGKIVQYDWYLGGSDFTYEPATKLAKPAMVANPTRTVSFPTAGEYLITLRTFAQRDGVHDTTNPTLLQNLARVRVVVR
;
A
#
# COMPACT_ATOMS: atom_id res chain seq x y z
N LEU A 1 -15.86 -6.61 4.95
CA LEU A 1 -15.94 -5.16 4.59
C LEU A 1 -16.23 -5.04 3.09
N PRO A 2 -16.95 -4.01 2.63
CA PRO A 2 -17.22 -3.81 1.20
C PRO A 2 -15.93 -3.72 0.38
N VAL A 3 -15.98 -4.28 -0.84
CA VAL A 3 -14.80 -4.46 -1.70
C VAL A 3 -14.36 -3.15 -2.36
N GLY A 4 -15.24 -2.22 -2.70
CA GLY A 4 -14.85 -0.97 -3.34
C GLY A 4 -14.91 0.25 -2.41
N ALA A 5 -14.24 1.33 -2.81
CA ALA A 5 -14.23 2.60 -2.07
C ALA A 5 -15.58 3.33 -2.10
N ARG A 6 -16.36 3.15 -3.18
CA ARG A 6 -17.67 3.79 -3.35
C ARG A 6 -18.70 3.27 -2.34
N GLU A 7 -18.65 1.99 -2.03
CA GLU A 7 -19.59 1.30 -1.13
C GLU A 7 -19.28 1.55 0.35
N ARG A 8 -18.11 2.10 0.67
CA ARG A 8 -17.72 2.38 2.06
C ARG A 8 -18.28 3.68 2.60
N HIS A 9 -18.84 4.55 1.75
CA HIS A 9 -19.41 5.87 2.09
C HIS A 9 -18.52 6.79 2.96
N GLY A 10 -17.26 6.40 3.19
CA GLY A 10 -16.30 7.12 3.99
C GLY A 10 -15.43 8.04 3.16
N LEU A 11 -14.58 8.79 3.85
CA LEU A 11 -13.62 9.71 3.24
C LEU A 11 -12.27 9.02 2.94
N GLN A 12 -11.96 7.93 3.65
CA GLN A 12 -10.64 7.30 3.61
C GLN A 12 -10.40 6.52 2.30
N PRO A 13 -9.15 6.52 1.79
CA PRO A 13 -8.77 5.63 0.70
C PRO A 13 -8.96 4.17 1.10
N VAL A 14 -9.32 3.31 0.14
CA VAL A 14 -9.34 1.85 0.31
C VAL A 14 -8.10 1.27 -0.36
N ILE A 15 -7.50 0.27 0.27
CA ILE A 15 -6.34 -0.42 -0.25
C ILE A 15 -6.61 -1.91 -0.27
N HIS A 16 -6.41 -2.53 -1.43
CA HIS A 16 -6.28 -3.97 -1.58
C HIS A 16 -4.82 -4.27 -1.83
N LEU A 17 -4.23 -5.12 -1.00
CA LEU A 17 -2.87 -5.57 -1.18
C LEU A 17 -2.87 -7.09 -1.34
N LYS A 18 -2.13 -7.57 -2.33
CA LYS A 18 -1.92 -8.98 -2.61
C LYS A 18 -0.43 -9.27 -2.74
N VAL A 19 -0.06 -10.50 -2.43
CA VAL A 19 1.22 -11.11 -2.73
C VAL A 19 0.97 -12.35 -3.59
N ASN A 20 1.56 -12.39 -4.78
CA ASN A 20 1.32 -13.45 -5.78
C ASN A 20 -0.19 -13.72 -6.01
N GLY A 21 -1.01 -12.65 -6.04
CA GLY A 21 -2.46 -12.74 -6.21
C GLY A 21 -3.28 -13.12 -4.96
N GLN A 22 -2.64 -13.41 -3.82
CA GLN A 22 -3.26 -13.89 -2.57
C GLN A 22 -2.96 -12.93 -1.39
N GLU A 23 -3.60 -13.13 -0.22
CA GLU A 23 -3.29 -12.36 1.00
C GLU A 23 -2.04 -12.87 1.75
N ARG A 24 -1.63 -14.11 1.43
CA ARG A 24 -0.47 -14.79 1.98
C ARG A 24 0.26 -15.58 0.90
N ALA A 25 1.58 -15.59 0.97
CA ALA A 25 2.44 -16.46 0.16
C ALA A 25 3.42 -17.23 1.05
N GLU A 26 3.69 -18.48 0.70
CA GLU A 26 4.81 -19.26 1.23
C GLU A 26 5.83 -19.45 0.09
N VAL A 27 7.10 -19.10 0.34
CA VAL A 27 8.15 -19.10 -0.68
C VAL A 27 9.49 -19.56 -0.10
N ALA A 28 10.38 -20.03 -0.96
CA ALA A 28 11.75 -20.34 -0.56
C ALA A 28 12.57 -19.08 -0.28
N VAL A 29 13.65 -19.21 0.49
CA VAL A 29 14.68 -18.16 0.61
C VAL A 29 15.11 -17.65 -0.76
N ASN A 30 15.17 -16.32 -0.92
CA ASN A 30 15.47 -15.60 -2.15
C ASN A 30 14.50 -15.82 -3.33
N GLN A 31 13.42 -16.58 -3.17
CA GLN A 31 12.39 -16.66 -4.20
C GLN A 31 11.65 -15.32 -4.30
N PRO A 32 11.58 -14.71 -5.51
CA PRO A 32 10.87 -13.46 -5.68
C PRO A 32 9.37 -13.60 -5.46
N VAL A 33 8.77 -12.63 -4.78
CA VAL A 33 7.32 -12.44 -4.67
C VAL A 33 6.91 -11.13 -5.31
N ARG A 34 5.72 -11.12 -5.93
CA ARG A 34 5.12 -9.94 -6.53
C ARG A 34 4.04 -9.37 -5.62
N LEU A 35 4.23 -8.14 -5.20
CA LEU A 35 3.30 -7.33 -4.43
C LEU A 35 2.45 -6.50 -5.38
N GLU A 36 1.15 -6.52 -5.17
CA GLU A 36 0.16 -5.86 -6.00
C GLU A 36 -0.81 -5.08 -5.12
N GLY A 37 -0.66 -3.76 -5.12
CA GLY A 37 -1.59 -2.84 -4.47
C GLY A 37 -2.62 -2.31 -5.47
N ARG A 38 -3.85 -2.12 -5.01
CA ARG A 38 -4.87 -1.29 -5.65
C ARG A 38 -5.42 -0.34 -4.61
N ILE A 39 -5.16 0.95 -4.80
CA ILE A 39 -5.57 2.03 -3.91
C ILE A 39 -6.66 2.83 -4.62
N GLU A 40 -7.77 3.09 -3.94
CA GLU A 40 -8.92 3.81 -4.49
C GLU A 40 -9.45 4.85 -3.51
N MET A 41 -9.64 6.08 -4.00
CA MET A 41 -10.38 7.11 -3.27
C MET A 41 -11.89 6.97 -3.54
N PRO A 42 -12.74 7.12 -2.51
CA PRO A 42 -14.16 7.28 -2.71
C PRO A 42 -14.47 8.49 -3.62
N PRO A 43 -15.54 8.47 -4.45
CA PRO A 43 -15.80 9.56 -5.38
C PRO A 43 -15.89 10.94 -4.71
N ARG A 44 -15.24 11.96 -5.29
CA ARG A 44 -15.28 13.38 -4.83
C ARG A 44 -14.73 13.62 -3.42
N THR A 45 -13.89 12.73 -2.88
CA THR A 45 -13.34 12.85 -1.52
C THR A 45 -11.90 13.37 -1.45
N GLY A 46 -11.12 13.17 -2.51
CA GLY A 46 -9.74 13.65 -2.62
C GLY A 46 -8.97 12.87 -3.68
N LYS A 47 -7.64 13.01 -3.68
CA LYS A 47 -6.73 12.32 -4.61
C LYS A 47 -5.59 11.68 -3.83
N ILE A 48 -5.17 10.50 -4.28
CA ILE A 48 -3.95 9.83 -3.82
C ILE A 48 -2.77 10.68 -4.28
N VAL A 49 -1.86 11.00 -3.36
CA VAL A 49 -0.70 11.86 -3.63
C VAL A 49 0.62 11.10 -3.50
N GLN A 50 0.69 10.10 -2.62
CA GLN A 50 1.86 9.24 -2.47
C GLN A 50 1.52 7.92 -1.78
N TYR A 51 2.46 6.98 -1.83
CA TYR A 51 2.43 5.74 -1.06
C TYR A 51 3.84 5.34 -0.64
N ASP A 52 3.95 4.55 0.41
CA ASP A 52 5.20 3.93 0.84
C ASP A 52 5.00 2.47 1.23
N TRP A 53 6.12 1.75 1.25
CA TRP A 53 6.17 0.34 1.58
C TRP A 53 6.94 0.14 2.87
N TYR A 54 6.49 -0.81 3.68
CA TYR A 54 7.30 -1.42 4.73
C TYR A 54 7.42 -2.91 4.43
N LEU A 55 8.65 -3.40 4.31
CA LEU A 55 8.95 -4.76 3.86
C LEU A 55 9.33 -5.70 5.03
N GLY A 56 8.95 -5.38 6.26
CA GLY A 56 9.26 -6.22 7.42
C GLY A 56 10.71 -6.12 7.89
N GLY A 57 11.40 -5.01 7.60
CA GLY A 57 12.73 -4.73 8.13
C GLY A 57 12.72 -4.60 9.66
N SER A 58 13.79 -5.05 10.32
CA SER A 58 13.93 -5.03 11.78
C SER A 58 14.01 -3.63 12.38
N ASP A 59 14.28 -2.63 11.54
CA ASP A 59 14.31 -1.22 11.91
C ASP A 59 12.91 -0.57 11.95
N PHE A 60 11.87 -1.31 11.54
CA PHE A 60 10.49 -0.83 11.46
C PHE A 60 10.30 0.42 10.57
N THR A 61 11.24 0.65 9.64
CA THR A 61 11.26 1.86 8.81
C THR A 61 10.52 1.63 7.49
N TYR A 62 9.60 2.53 7.17
CA TYR A 62 9.04 2.59 5.82
C TYR A 62 10.09 3.10 4.85
N GLU A 63 10.11 2.51 3.66
CA GLU A 63 10.90 3.03 2.56
C GLU A 63 10.48 4.45 2.19
N PRO A 64 11.36 5.22 1.51
CA PRO A 64 11.00 6.54 1.02
C PRO A 64 9.70 6.52 0.20
N ALA A 65 8.81 7.47 0.49
CA ALA A 65 7.53 7.56 -0.19
C ALA A 65 7.69 7.82 -1.69
N THR A 66 6.94 7.06 -2.48
CA THR A 66 6.78 7.31 -3.91
C THR A 66 5.69 8.35 -4.11
N LYS A 67 6.09 9.55 -4.54
CA LYS A 67 5.15 10.61 -4.94
C LYS A 67 4.57 10.29 -6.30
N LEU A 68 3.25 10.36 -6.43
CA LEU A 68 2.62 10.23 -7.74
C LEU A 68 2.96 11.48 -8.57
N ALA A 69 3.42 11.30 -9.80
CA ALA A 69 3.68 12.42 -10.71
C ALA A 69 2.42 13.27 -10.97
N LYS A 70 1.24 12.62 -10.92
CA LYS A 70 -0.07 13.26 -10.98
C LYS A 70 -0.97 12.64 -9.91
N PRO A 71 -1.54 13.44 -8.99
CA PRO A 71 -2.52 12.94 -8.03
C PRO A 71 -3.71 12.30 -8.73
N ALA A 72 -4.16 11.14 -8.23
CA ALA A 72 -5.15 10.32 -8.92
C ALA A 72 -6.21 9.74 -7.97
N MET A 73 -7.37 9.37 -8.52
CA MET A 73 -8.41 8.65 -7.77
C MET A 73 -8.06 7.18 -7.52
N VAL A 74 -7.20 6.61 -8.39
CA VAL A 74 -6.78 5.21 -8.34
C VAL A 74 -5.28 5.13 -8.55
N ALA A 75 -4.59 4.29 -7.78
CA ALA A 75 -3.18 3.98 -7.95
C ALA A 75 -2.97 2.47 -7.83
N ASN A 76 -2.12 1.89 -8.69
CA ASN A 76 -1.84 0.45 -8.73
C ASN A 76 -0.35 0.18 -8.49
N PRO A 77 0.17 0.43 -7.28
CA PRO A 77 1.58 0.22 -7.00
C PRO A 77 1.92 -1.29 -7.06
N THR A 78 2.96 -1.63 -7.79
CA THR A 78 3.48 -3.00 -7.87
C THR A 78 4.95 -3.05 -7.47
N ARG A 79 5.37 -4.14 -6.85
CA ARG A 79 6.77 -4.32 -6.46
C ARG A 79 7.15 -5.79 -6.46
N THR A 80 8.36 -6.11 -6.91
CA THR A 80 8.94 -7.46 -6.77
C THR A 80 10.03 -7.40 -5.71
N VAL A 81 9.98 -8.31 -4.73
CA VAL A 81 10.95 -8.38 -3.63
C VAL A 81 11.32 -9.83 -3.34
N SER A 82 12.50 -10.05 -2.78
CA SER A 82 12.97 -11.34 -2.30
C SER A 82 13.54 -11.18 -0.88
N PHE A 83 13.50 -12.25 -0.10
CA PHE A 83 13.90 -12.24 1.31
C PHE A 83 15.07 -13.20 1.52
N PRO A 84 16.22 -12.72 2.05
CA PRO A 84 17.43 -13.54 2.16
C PRO A 84 17.45 -14.45 3.39
N THR A 85 16.48 -14.34 4.28
CA THR A 85 16.43 -15.09 5.54
C THR A 85 15.06 -15.73 5.69
N ALA A 86 15.03 -16.95 6.22
CA ALA A 86 13.78 -17.60 6.57
C ALA A 86 13.09 -16.85 7.71
N GLY A 87 11.76 -16.82 7.69
CA GLY A 87 10.98 -16.09 8.68
C GLY A 87 9.64 -15.62 8.14
N GLU A 88 8.93 -14.88 8.98
CA GLU A 88 7.66 -14.26 8.61
C GLU A 88 7.84 -12.76 8.40
N TYR A 89 7.42 -12.29 7.23
CA TYR A 89 7.47 -10.89 6.85
C TYR A 89 6.05 -10.35 6.72
N LEU A 90 5.72 -9.36 7.56
CA LEU A 90 4.47 -8.61 7.46
C LEU A 90 4.69 -7.36 6.61
N ILE A 91 4.29 -7.43 5.35
CA ILE A 91 4.48 -6.35 4.38
C ILE A 91 3.31 -5.39 4.50
N THR A 92 3.60 -4.09 4.56
CA THR A 92 2.59 -3.03 4.61
C THR A 92 2.72 -2.11 3.41
N LEU A 93 1.60 -1.83 2.75
CA LEU A 93 1.44 -0.72 1.82
C LEU A 93 0.65 0.37 2.53
N ARG A 94 1.21 1.56 2.67
CA ARG A 94 0.51 2.72 3.23
C ARG A 94 0.37 3.79 2.15
N THR A 95 -0.78 4.43 2.13
CA THR A 95 -1.11 5.48 1.16
C THR A 95 -1.48 6.77 1.87
N PHE A 96 -1.28 7.87 1.15
CA PHE A 96 -1.61 9.20 1.56
C PHE A 96 -2.45 9.85 0.46
N ALA A 97 -3.59 10.40 0.86
CA ALA A 97 -4.48 11.13 -0.01
C ALA A 97 -4.73 12.53 0.55
N GLN A 98 -4.94 13.51 -0.32
CA GLN A 98 -5.25 14.88 0.07
C GLN A 98 -6.46 15.36 -0.73
N ARG A 99 -7.25 16.26 -0.13
CA ARG A 99 -8.49 16.78 -0.70
C ARG A 99 -8.36 17.32 -2.14
N ASP A 100 -7.31 18.08 -2.41
CA ASP A 100 -7.10 18.81 -3.66
C ASP A 100 -5.98 18.18 -4.53
N GLY A 101 -5.25 17.21 -3.98
CA GLY A 101 -4.09 16.57 -4.59
C GLY A 101 -2.76 17.30 -4.37
N VAL A 102 -2.66 18.18 -3.38
CA VAL A 102 -1.40 18.85 -3.04
C VAL A 102 -0.46 17.84 -2.37
N HIS A 103 0.80 17.83 -2.81
CA HIS A 103 1.87 17.00 -2.22
C HIS A 103 2.44 17.64 -0.96
N ASP A 104 1.60 17.90 0.03
CA ASP A 104 1.98 18.43 1.34
C ASP A 104 1.48 17.47 2.43
N THR A 105 2.43 16.77 3.05
CA THR A 105 2.15 15.79 4.11
C THR A 105 1.93 16.44 5.48
N THR A 106 2.10 17.75 5.60
CA THR A 106 1.77 18.51 6.82
C THR A 106 0.37 19.10 6.76
N ASN A 107 -0.29 19.02 5.61
CA ASN A 107 -1.62 19.57 5.40
C ASN A 107 -2.67 18.89 6.31
N PRO A 108 -3.58 19.66 6.95
CA PRO A 108 -4.59 19.12 7.86
C PRO A 108 -5.61 18.19 7.17
N THR A 109 -5.70 18.21 5.85
CA THR A 109 -6.60 17.36 5.06
C THR A 109 -5.95 16.08 4.54
N LEU A 110 -4.73 15.76 5.01
CA LEU A 110 -4.05 14.52 4.65
C LEU A 110 -4.75 13.31 5.29
N LEU A 111 -5.21 12.41 4.45
CA LEU A 111 -5.83 11.14 4.82
C LEU A 111 -4.83 10.02 4.61
N GLN A 112 -4.79 9.09 5.55
CA GLN A 112 -3.92 7.93 5.47
C GLN A 112 -4.73 6.65 5.60
N ASN A 113 -4.29 5.61 4.89
CA ASN A 113 -4.72 4.24 5.15
C ASN A 113 -3.59 3.27 4.84
N LEU A 114 -3.71 2.02 5.28
CA LEU A 114 -2.75 0.96 5.02
C LEU A 114 -3.43 -0.39 4.80
N ALA A 115 -2.75 -1.28 4.08
CA ALA A 115 -3.10 -2.68 3.96
C ALA A 115 -1.85 -3.54 4.17
N ARG A 116 -2.06 -4.80 4.57
CA ARG A 116 -0.99 -5.73 4.90
C ARG A 116 -1.18 -7.08 4.24
N VAL A 117 -0.07 -7.73 3.94
CA VAL A 117 0.00 -9.13 3.49
C VAL A 117 1.13 -9.84 4.21
N ARG A 118 1.04 -11.17 4.28
CA ARG A 118 2.04 -12.01 4.97
C ARG A 118 2.85 -12.83 3.98
N VAL A 119 4.16 -12.80 4.11
CA VAL A 119 5.06 -13.68 3.36
C VAL A 119 5.79 -14.56 4.36
N VAL A 120 5.65 -15.88 4.20
CA VAL A 120 6.37 -16.87 5.00
C VAL A 120 7.48 -17.42 4.14
N VAL A 121 8.73 -17.24 4.58
CA VAL A 121 9.92 -17.68 3.88
C VAL A 121 10.45 -18.90 4.59
N ARG A 122 10.59 -20.01 3.86
CA ARG A 122 11.08 -21.30 4.36
C ARG A 122 12.34 -21.76 3.65
#